data_AF-A0A0K8UAX3-F1
#
_entry.id   AF-A0A0K8UAX3-F1
#
_cell.length_a   1.000
_cell.length_b   1.000
_cell.length_c   1.000
_cell.angle_alpha   90.00
_cell.angle_beta   90.00
_cell.angle_gamma   90.00
#
_symmetry.space_group_name_H-M   'P 1'
#
loop_
_entity.id
_entity.type
_entity.pdbx_description
1 polymer ?
#
loop_
_entity_poly.entity_id
_entity_poly.type
_entity_poly.pdbx_seq_one_letter_code
_entity_poly.pdbx_strand_id
1 'polypeptide(L)'
;MGDSAFRFANKLMKPYPFQVHPPEHEKICNYQLSKCRRVVENAFGHLKARFRRIGKGVDNHIKNVRLIIKAACTLHNFLNCHNDVINHKWIEEQITYESSVRLEQPEHTDAVADFEAEPEKIRRAIANSFYSGVVESPASSSLEMNWDWLLVGG
;
A
#
# COMPACT_ATOMS: atom_id res chain seq x y z
N MET A 1 -2.73 -4.83 4.07
CA MET A 1 -2.62 -5.28 2.67
C MET A 1 -1.28 -5.98 2.52
N GLY A 2 -1.28 -7.28 2.28
CA GLY A 2 -0.07 -8.03 1.95
C GLY A 2 0.17 -8.07 0.45
N ASP A 3 1.40 -8.35 0.06
CA ASP A 3 1.71 -8.95 -1.25
C ASP A 3 1.51 -10.48 -1.22
N SER A 4 1.83 -11.15 -2.33
CA SER A 4 1.68 -12.61 -2.45
C SER A 4 2.63 -13.42 -1.56
N ALA A 5 3.74 -12.83 -1.12
CA ALA A 5 4.74 -13.47 -0.27
C ALA A 5 4.29 -13.57 1.20
N PHE A 6 3.31 -12.76 1.62
CA PHE A 6 2.76 -12.89 2.97
C PHE A 6 1.79 -14.09 3.11
N ARG A 7 1.84 -14.73 4.29
CA ARG A 7 0.82 -15.69 4.71
C ARG A 7 -0.55 -15.01 4.78
N PHE A 8 -1.56 -15.68 4.23
CA PHE A 8 -2.92 -15.19 4.30
C PHE A 8 -3.49 -15.43 5.70
N ALA A 9 -4.06 -14.40 6.32
CA ALA A 9 -4.53 -14.48 7.71
C ALA A 9 -5.75 -13.60 7.91
N ASN A 10 -6.52 -13.85 8.97
CA ASN A 10 -7.72 -13.07 9.32
C ASN A 10 -7.47 -11.57 9.45
N LYS A 11 -6.23 -11.17 9.76
CA LYS A 11 -5.81 -9.77 9.94
C LYS A 11 -5.01 -9.22 8.75
N LEU A 12 -4.77 -10.03 7.71
CA LEU A 12 -3.95 -9.64 6.57
C LEU A 12 -4.59 -10.09 5.26
N MET A 13 -5.23 -9.14 4.58
CA MET A 13 -5.76 -9.32 3.23
C MET A 13 -4.64 -9.38 2.20
N LYS A 14 -4.63 -10.39 1.32
CA LYS A 14 -3.70 -10.50 0.19
C LYS A 14 -4.47 -10.66 -1.13
N PRO A 15 -3.89 -10.29 -2.29
CA PRO A 15 -4.55 -10.41 -3.58
C PRO A 15 -4.89 -11.86 -3.94
N TYR A 16 -5.91 -12.04 -4.78
CA TYR A 16 -6.16 -13.30 -5.47
C TYR A 16 -4.91 -13.73 -6.23
N PRO A 17 -4.53 -15.02 -6.18
CA PRO A 17 -3.44 -15.56 -7.00
C PRO A 17 -3.66 -15.25 -8.48
N PHE A 18 -2.57 -15.16 -9.24
CA PHE A 18 -2.66 -14.97 -10.68
C PHE A 18 -3.40 -16.14 -11.33
N GLN A 19 -4.35 -15.81 -12.21
CA GLN A 19 -5.08 -16.75 -13.06
C GLN A 19 -5.13 -16.17 -14.48
N VAL A 20 -5.16 -17.04 -15.50
CA VAL A 20 -5.25 -16.61 -16.91
C VAL A 20 -6.62 -15.97 -17.21
N HIS A 21 -7.68 -16.48 -16.58
CA HIS A 21 -9.06 -16.00 -16.74
C HIS A 21 -9.72 -15.80 -15.37
N PRO A 22 -9.31 -14.78 -14.61
CA PRO A 22 -9.85 -14.55 -13.27
C PRO A 22 -11.32 -14.11 -13.36
N PRO A 23 -12.18 -14.56 -12.44
CA PRO A 23 -13.53 -14.02 -12.28
C PRO A 23 -13.50 -12.50 -12.05
N GLU A 24 -14.56 -11.80 -12.47
CA GLU A 24 -14.58 -10.33 -12.45
C GLU A 24 -14.45 -9.73 -11.04
N HIS A 25 -15.09 -10.35 -10.03
CA HIS A 25 -14.96 -9.92 -8.63
C HIS A 25 -13.52 -10.02 -8.10
N GLU A 26 -12.73 -10.99 -8.58
CA GLU A 26 -11.32 -11.13 -8.21
C GLU A 26 -10.46 -10.03 -8.84
N LYS A 27 -10.72 -9.69 -10.11
CA LYS A 27 -10.05 -8.58 -10.81
C LYS A 27 -10.29 -7.26 -10.10
N ILE A 28 -11.56 -6.95 -9.80
CA ILE A 28 -11.93 -5.73 -9.10
C ILE A 28 -11.25 -5.68 -7.73
N CYS A 29 -11.30 -6.78 -6.96
CA CYS A 29 -10.63 -6.84 -5.66
C CYS A 29 -9.12 -6.59 -5.78
N ASN A 30 -8.41 -7.28 -6.68
CA ASN A 30 -6.97 -7.09 -6.89
C ASN A 30 -6.62 -5.66 -7.32
N TYR A 31 -7.47 -5.06 -8.16
CA TYR A 31 -7.31 -3.67 -8.58
C TYR A 31 -7.47 -2.70 -7.41
N GLN A 32 -8.50 -2.87 -6.57
CA GLN A 32 -8.69 -2.04 -5.37
C GLN A 32 -7.54 -2.21 -4.38
N LEU A 33 -7.09 -3.45 -4.14
CA LEU A 33 -5.93 -3.72 -3.28
C LEU A 33 -4.67 -3.01 -3.79
N SER A 34 -4.43 -3.05 -5.11
CA SER A 34 -3.30 -2.38 -5.74
C SER A 34 -3.41 -0.86 -5.64
N LYS A 35 -4.61 -0.29 -5.83
CA LYS A 35 -4.87 1.15 -5.64
C LYS A 35 -4.57 1.60 -4.22
N CYS A 36 -5.11 0.92 -3.22
CA CYS A 36 -4.84 1.23 -1.82
C CYS A 36 -3.34 1.12 -1.51
N ARG A 37 -2.65 0.11 -2.06
CA ARG A 37 -1.21 -0.04 -1.89
C ARG A 37 -0.46 1.18 -2.42
N ARG A 38 -0.77 1.64 -3.64
CA ARG A 38 -0.14 2.84 -4.23
C ARG A 38 -0.31 4.08 -3.36
N VAL A 39 -1.49 4.29 -2.77
CA VAL A 39 -1.73 5.42 -1.85
C VAL A 39 -0.82 5.33 -0.61
N VAL A 40 -0.72 4.13 -0.02
CA VAL A 40 0.13 3.89 1.15
C VAL A 40 1.62 4.05 0.79
N GLU A 41 2.05 3.50 -0.34
CA GLU A 41 3.41 3.61 -0.86
C GLU A 41 3.80 5.07 -1.11
N ASN A 42 2.93 5.85 -1.76
CA ASN A 42 3.15 7.27 -1.99
C ASN A 42 3.28 8.04 -0.67
N ALA A 43 2.38 7.82 0.28
CA ALA A 43 2.43 8.48 1.59
C ALA A 43 3.75 8.17 2.33
N PHE A 44 4.20 6.91 2.32
CA PHE A 44 5.49 6.55 2.91
C PHE A 44 6.68 7.05 2.09
N GLY A 45 6.59 7.12 0.77
CA GLY A 45 7.59 7.74 -0.10
C GLY A 45 7.81 9.21 0.26
N HIS A 46 6.71 9.95 0.40
CA HIS A 46 6.70 11.35 0.82
C HIS A 46 7.27 11.51 2.24
N LEU A 47 6.85 10.67 3.19
CA LEU A 47 7.38 10.67 4.54
C LEU A 47 8.91 10.44 4.56
N LYS A 48 9.39 9.44 3.81
CA LYS A 48 10.83 9.11 3.71
C LYS A 48 11.62 10.24 3.04
N ALA A 49 11.09 10.84 1.98
CA ALA A 49 11.71 11.98 1.30
C ALA A 49 11.82 13.21 2.21
N ARG A 50 10.75 13.55 2.95
CA ARG A 50 10.72 14.67 3.90
C ARG A 50 11.65 14.42 5.09
N PHE A 51 11.60 13.22 5.67
CA PHE A 51 12.44 12.82 6.80
C PHE A 51 13.48 11.79 6.38
N ARG A 52 14.44 12.21 5.55
CA ARG A 52 15.46 11.37 4.87
C ARG A 52 16.13 10.30 5.75
N ARG A 53 16.27 10.55 7.05
CA ARG A 53 16.81 9.56 8.01
C ARG A 53 15.92 8.32 8.18
N ILE A 54 14.61 8.43 8.06
CA ILE A 54 13.70 7.29 8.13
C ILE A 54 13.95 6.33 6.96
N GLY A 55 14.15 6.87 5.75
CA GLY A 55 14.41 6.07 4.56
C GLY A 55 15.80 5.41 4.53
N LYS A 56 16.82 6.08 5.11
CA LYS A 56 18.22 5.61 5.10
C LYS A 56 18.62 4.78 6.32
N GLY A 57 17.68 4.49 7.22
CA GLY A 57 17.93 3.86 8.50
C GLY A 57 18.06 4.86 9.65
N VAL A 58 17.42 4.51 10.76
CA VAL A 58 17.41 5.30 12.00
C VAL A 58 18.45 4.71 12.94
N ASP A 59 19.60 5.38 13.06
CA ASP A 59 20.63 5.03 14.04
C ASP A 59 20.20 5.48 15.44
N ASN A 60 19.34 4.66 16.06
CA ASN A 60 18.82 4.90 17.39
C ASN A 60 18.44 3.59 18.08
N HIS A 61 18.28 3.64 19.39
CA HIS A 61 17.82 2.49 20.16
C HIS A 61 16.41 2.08 19.69
N ILE A 62 16.18 0.78 19.44
CA ILE A 62 14.92 0.23 18.88
C ILE A 62 13.67 0.74 19.63
N LYS A 63 13.76 0.86 20.96
CA LYS A 63 12.71 1.43 21.82
C LYS A 63 12.23 2.83 21.37
N ASN A 64 13.14 3.66 20.87
CA ASN A 64 12.87 5.03 20.44
C ASN A 64 12.41 5.11 18.99
N VAL A 65 12.78 4.14 18.14
CA VAL A 65 12.39 4.11 16.72
C VAL A 65 10.87 4.23 16.56
N ARG A 66 10.09 3.53 17.40
CA ARG A 66 8.62 3.62 17.37
C ARG A 66 8.11 5.04 17.64
N LEU A 67 8.75 5.77 18.56
CA LEU A 67 8.38 7.16 18.87
C LEU A 67 8.80 8.10 17.73
N ILE A 68 9.99 7.90 17.17
CA ILE A 68 10.50 8.69 16.04
C ILE A 68 9.56 8.56 14.84
N ILE A 69 9.15 7.34 14.47
CA ILE A 69 8.23 7.11 13.36
C ILE A 69 6.87 7.77 13.63
N LYS A 70 6.31 7.63 14.84
CA LYS A 70 5.04 8.29 15.21
C LYS A 70 5.14 9.81 15.13
N ALA A 71 6.21 10.39 15.64
CA ALA A 71 6.44 11.83 15.60
C ALA A 71 6.55 12.32 14.14
N ALA A 72 7.28 11.59 13.30
CA ALA A 72 7.43 11.91 11.89
C ALA A 72 6.08 11.83 11.14
N CYS A 73 5.28 10.79 11.35
CA CYS A 73 3.94 10.70 10.75
C CYS A 73 3.04 11.87 11.21
N THR A 74 3.09 12.20 12.50
CA THR A 74 2.28 13.31 13.05
C THR A 74 2.69 14.64 12.43
N LEU A 75 3.99 14.92 12.38
CA LEU A 75 4.52 16.15 11.79
C LEU A 75 4.28 16.20 10.27
N HIS A 76 4.41 15.07 9.56
CA HIS A 76 4.08 14.99 8.14
C HIS A 76 2.64 15.39 7.87
N ASN A 77 1.70 14.82 8.62
CA ASN A 77 0.28 15.11 8.48
C ASN A 77 -0.01 16.57 8.81
N PHE A 78 0.57 17.10 9.89
CA PHE A 78 0.45 18.51 10.24
C PHE A 78 0.91 19.42 9.09
N LEU A 79 2.09 19.17 8.53
CA LEU A 79 2.65 19.94 7.41
C LEU A 79 1.77 19.85 6.15
N ASN A 80 1.24 18.66 5.83
CA ASN A 80 0.32 18.49 4.71
C ASN A 80 -0.98 19.27 4.91
N CYS A 81 -1.53 19.31 6.12
CA CYS A 81 -2.70 20.14 6.44
C CYS A 81 -2.45 21.63 6.27
N HIS A 82 -1.18 22.06 6.35
CA HIS A 82 -0.76 23.45 6.12
C HIS A 82 -0.25 23.68 4.69
N ASN A 83 -0.50 22.74 3.78
CA ASN A 83 -0.12 22.83 2.37
C ASN A 83 1.40 23.00 2.15
N ASP A 84 2.22 22.49 3.09
CA ASP A 84 3.66 22.44 2.93
C ASP A 84 4.05 21.40 1.88
N VAL A 85 4.74 21.84 0.85
CA VAL A 85 5.11 21.02 -0.32
C VAL A 85 6.47 20.38 -0.09
N ILE A 86 6.59 19.10 -0.42
CA ILE A 86 7.87 18.40 -0.36
C ILE A 86 8.71 18.80 -1.57
N ASN A 87 9.99 19.08 -1.35
CA ASN A 87 10.90 19.35 -2.44
C ASN A 87 11.00 18.14 -3.37
N HIS A 88 10.63 18.31 -4.65
CA HIS A 88 10.65 17.25 -5.66
C HIS A 88 12.02 16.57 -5.77
N LYS A 89 13.12 17.31 -5.59
CA LYS A 89 14.48 16.75 -5.59
C LYS A 89 14.67 15.71 -4.49
N TRP A 90 14.07 15.90 -3.33
CA TRP A 90 14.15 14.93 -2.23
C TRP A 90 13.38 13.65 -2.53
N ILE A 91 12.29 13.75 -3.29
CA ILE A 91 11.52 12.59 -3.76
C ILE A 91 12.37 11.80 -4.76
N GLU A 92 12.95 12.46 -5.77
CA GLU A 92 13.85 11.83 -6.76
C GLU A 92 15.06 11.15 -6.11
N GLU A 93 15.71 11.82 -5.16
CA GLU A 93 16.82 11.27 -4.40
C GLU A 93 16.40 10.02 -3.62
N GLN A 94 15.20 10.03 -3.02
CA GLN A 94 14.68 8.90 -2.25
C GLN A 94 14.36 7.70 -3.15
N ILE A 95 13.75 7.94 -4.32
CA ILE A 95 13.47 6.89 -5.31
C ILE A 95 14.78 6.27 -5.81
N THR A 96 15.77 7.11 -6.11
CA THR A 96 17.11 6.67 -6.54
C THR A 96 17.80 5.83 -5.47
N TYR A 97 17.72 6.27 -4.21
CA TYR A 97 18.27 5.52 -3.09
C TYR A 97 17.58 4.15 -2.92
N GLU A 98 16.25 4.09 -2.93
CA GLU A 98 15.52 2.83 -2.79
C GLU A 98 15.76 1.86 -3.95
N SER A 99 15.98 2.38 -5.16
CA SER A 99 16.30 1.56 -6.34
C SER A 99 17.73 0.99 -6.28
N SER A 100 18.65 1.68 -5.60
CA SER A 100 20.07 1.27 -5.49
C SER A 100 20.35 0.37 -4.29
N VAL A 101 19.58 0.49 -3.21
CA VAL A 101 19.76 -0.32 -2.01
C VAL A 101 18.95 -1.61 -2.13
N ARG A 102 19.64 -2.74 -2.25
CA ARG A 102 19.03 -4.06 -2.05
C ARG A 102 19.05 -4.38 -0.56
N LEU A 103 17.91 -4.21 0.10
CA LEU A 103 17.72 -4.81 1.42
C LEU A 103 17.44 -6.29 1.22
N GLU A 104 18.32 -7.15 1.74
CA GLU A 104 18.05 -8.58 1.76
C GLU A 104 16.81 -8.84 2.62
N GLN A 105 15.88 -9.61 2.07
CA GLN A 105 14.70 -10.01 2.84
C GLN A 105 15.12 -11.02 3.90
N PRO A 106 14.53 -10.97 5.11
CA PRO A 106 14.75 -12.00 6.11
C PRO A 106 14.38 -13.37 5.54
N GLU A 107 15.18 -14.41 5.81
CA GLU A 107 14.81 -15.77 5.44
C GLU A 107 13.47 -16.14 6.10
N HIS A 108 12.46 -16.43 5.27
CA HIS A 108 11.16 -16.87 5.72
C HIS A 108 11.09 -18.39 5.61
N THR A 109 10.77 -19.08 6.70
CA THR A 109 10.44 -20.50 6.66
C THR A 109 9.02 -20.65 6.13
N ASP A 110 8.89 -21.07 4.87
CA ASP A 110 7.60 -21.35 4.25
C ASP A 110 6.99 -22.61 4.87
N ALA A 111 6.38 -22.47 6.04
CA ALA A 111 5.41 -23.45 6.50
C ALA A 111 4.21 -23.40 5.55
N VAL A 112 3.98 -24.54 4.89
CA VAL A 112 2.96 -24.86 3.88
C VAL A 112 1.70 -24.03 4.08
N ALA A 113 1.18 -23.49 2.98
CA ALA A 113 -0.03 -22.69 2.94
C ALA A 113 -1.22 -23.47 3.53
N ASP A 114 -1.47 -23.27 4.83
CA ASP A 114 -2.76 -23.62 5.40
C ASP A 114 -3.78 -22.67 4.78
N PHE A 115 -4.56 -23.22 3.86
CA PHE A 115 -5.83 -22.64 3.43
C PHE A 115 -6.78 -22.66 4.64
N GLU A 116 -6.61 -21.74 5.58
CA GLU A 116 -7.67 -21.47 6.54
C GLU A 116 -8.89 -21.00 5.75
N ALA A 117 -10.01 -21.69 5.91
CA ALA A 117 -11.25 -21.38 5.20
C ALA A 117 -11.84 -20.02 5.62
N GLU A 118 -11.47 -19.50 6.79
CA GLU A 118 -12.01 -18.26 7.36
C GLU A 118 -11.48 -16.98 6.69
N PRO A 119 -10.16 -16.75 6.52
CA PRO A 119 -9.64 -15.63 5.74
C PRO A 119 -10.24 -15.54 4.33
N GLU A 120 -10.44 -16.69 3.69
CA GLU A 120 -10.98 -16.77 2.33
C GLU A 120 -12.44 -16.32 2.25
N LYS A 121 -13.26 -16.69 3.25
CA LYS A 121 -14.64 -16.20 3.36
C LYS A 121 -14.66 -14.68 3.51
N ILE A 122 -13.79 -14.12 4.35
CA ILE A 122 -13.70 -12.65 4.56
C ILE A 122 -13.36 -11.94 3.25
N ARG A 123 -12.35 -12.44 2.53
CA ARG A 123 -11.91 -11.87 1.26
C ARG A 123 -12.97 -11.96 0.18
N ARG A 124 -13.65 -13.09 0.06
CA ARG A 124 -14.77 -13.25 -0.86
C ARG A 124 -15.93 -12.30 -0.54
N ALA A 125 -16.25 -12.12 0.74
CA ALA A 125 -17.29 -11.17 1.14
C ALA A 125 -16.91 -9.73 0.75
N ILE A 126 -15.65 -9.33 0.96
CA ILE A 126 -15.16 -8.01 0.55
C ILE A 126 -15.13 -7.86 -0.98
N ALA A 127 -14.65 -8.87 -1.70
CA ALA A 127 -14.62 -8.86 -3.16
C ALA A 127 -16.04 -8.72 -3.76
N ASN A 128 -17.01 -9.44 -3.19
CA ASN A 128 -18.42 -9.31 -3.57
C ASN A 128 -18.96 -7.92 -3.26
N SER A 129 -18.60 -7.31 -2.12
CA SER A 129 -19.03 -5.94 -1.80
C SER A 129 -18.50 -4.92 -2.81
N PHE A 130 -17.25 -5.07 -3.25
CA PHE A 130 -16.69 -4.22 -4.30
C PHE A 130 -17.37 -4.43 -5.65
N TYR A 131 -17.67 -5.68 -5.98
CA TYR A 131 -18.39 -6.03 -7.22
C TYR A 131 -19.81 -5.47 -7.22
N SER A 132 -20.59 -5.68 -6.17
CA SER A 132 -21.95 -5.13 -6.02
C SER A 132 -21.97 -3.61 -6.08
N GLY A 133 -21.03 -2.93 -5.42
CA GLY A 133 -20.91 -1.47 -5.50
C GLY A 133 -20.59 -0.94 -6.90
N VAL A 134 -19.91 -1.73 -7.74
CA VAL A 134 -19.66 -1.39 -9.15
C VAL A 134 -20.87 -1.69 -10.04
N VAL A 135 -21.61 -2.77 -9.76
CA VAL A 135 -22.79 -3.18 -10.53
C VAL A 135 -24.02 -2.31 -10.24
N GLU A 136 -24.23 -1.90 -8.99
CA GLU A 136 -25.37 -1.04 -8.58
C GLU A 136 -25.22 0.42 -9.02
N SER A 137 -24.01 0.84 -9.41
CA SER A 137 -23.73 2.17 -9.93
C SER A 137 -23.19 2.12 -11.38
N PRO A 138 -23.99 1.67 -12.36
CA PRO A 138 -23.52 1.42 -13.74
C PRO A 138 -23.02 2.69 -14.44
N ALA A 139 -23.35 3.88 -13.95
CA ALA A 139 -22.78 5.16 -14.39
C ALA A 139 -21.26 5.27 -14.16
N SER A 140 -20.66 4.42 -13.30
CA SER A 140 -19.20 4.38 -13.08
C SER A 140 -18.46 3.45 -14.06
N SER A 141 -19.16 2.75 -14.96
CA SER A 141 -18.53 1.90 -15.98
C SER A 141 -18.13 2.66 -17.25
N SER A 142 -18.73 3.84 -17.49
CA SER A 142 -18.55 4.64 -18.72
C SER A 142 -17.89 6.00 -18.48
N LEU A 143 -17.69 6.37 -17.21
CA LEU A 143 -16.75 7.43 -16.87
C LEU A 143 -15.39 6.74 -16.74
N GLU A 144 -14.45 7.11 -17.61
CA GLU A 144 -13.11 7.37 -17.11
C GLU A 144 -13.30 8.19 -15.84
N MET A 145 -13.29 7.49 -14.70
CA MET A 145 -13.35 8.09 -13.38
C MET A 145 -11.97 8.72 -13.24
N ASN A 146 -11.84 9.90 -13.85
CA ASN A 146 -10.64 10.69 -13.89
C ASN A 146 -10.41 11.17 -12.46
N TRP A 147 -9.69 10.34 -11.73
CA TRP A 147 -9.07 10.65 -10.46
C TRP A 147 -7.62 11.10 -10.70
N ASP A 148 -7.30 11.66 -11.89
CA ASP A 148 -5.97 12.21 -12.16
C ASP A 148 -5.63 13.34 -11.18
N TRP A 149 -6.60 13.92 -10.46
CA TRP A 149 -6.30 14.83 -9.36
C TRP A 149 -5.58 14.16 -8.16
N LEU A 150 -5.61 12.83 -8.02
CA LEU A 150 -4.78 12.06 -7.07
C LEU A 150 -3.46 11.57 -7.68
N LEU A 151 -3.23 11.78 -8.99
CA LEU A 151 -2.05 11.32 -9.72
C LEU A 151 -1.27 12.45 -10.43
N VAL A 152 -1.83 13.65 -10.52
CA VAL A 152 -1.23 14.85 -11.13
C VAL A 152 -1.51 16.03 -10.21
N GLY A 153 -0.61 16.25 -9.25
CA GLY A 153 -0.73 17.36 -8.32
C GLY A 153 0.30 17.33 -7.21
N GLY A 154 1.57 17.63 -7.54
CA GLY A 154 2.61 18.04 -6.59
C GLY A 154 3.71 17.02 -6.33
#